data_AF-A0A090TG60-F1
#
_entry.id   AF-A0A090TG60-F1
#
_cell.length_a   1.000
_cell.length_b   1.000
_cell.length_c   1.000
_cell.angle_alpha   90.00
_cell.angle_beta   90.00
_cell.angle_gamma   90.00
#
_symmetry.space_group_name_H-M   'P 1'
#
loop_
_entity.id
_entity.type
_entity.pdbx_description
1 polymer ?
#
loop_
_entity_poly.entity_id
_entity_poly.type
_entity_poly.pdbx_seq_one_letter_code
_entity_poly.pdbx_strand_id
1 'polypeptide(L)'
;MSSGKKPKNLDFGAMEKKLREMGVSGNLEHLKSAKSEPSVQVSKPSESVAKPKMDAPSTQVRATPSVESPPVVNDTRPMLQTDGEPERQPSDWCNYIFGTLLSIYESTWIKSYGRRPTGRFLDFADSLTEAELMRVIQHCRERLQAGERWPPIMGELALLKSQLTESESLEALNRVVTKTPKNQIEKWIMQNKGYELRRLPQSMIVRRFKEFYREAMSLQEKGKLVTEAPKALPSQSVKNLVDLKREEYEQQHGKALDPRIQAILDRKA
;
A
#
# COMPACT_ATOMS: atom_id res chain seq x y z
N MET A 1 56.07 -5.24 -15.91
CA MET A 1 55.26 -4.60 -14.85
C MET A 1 54.44 -3.49 -15.51
N SER A 2 53.14 -3.39 -15.25
CA SER A 2 52.27 -2.37 -15.88
C SER A 2 51.57 -1.55 -14.80
N SER A 3 51.73 -0.22 -14.86
CA SER A 3 51.27 0.72 -13.84
C SER A 3 49.87 1.25 -14.15
N GLY A 4 48.89 0.89 -13.32
CA GLY A 4 47.50 1.32 -13.46
C GLY A 4 47.31 2.83 -13.22
N LYS A 5 46.69 3.52 -14.18
CA LYS A 5 46.26 4.92 -14.04
C LYS A 5 45.07 5.01 -13.06
N LYS A 6 45.23 5.77 -11.97
CA LYS A 6 44.10 6.17 -11.11
C LYS A 6 43.17 7.14 -11.88
N PRO A 7 41.84 7.05 -11.71
CA PRO A 7 40.92 8.03 -12.29
C PRO A 7 41.13 9.42 -11.65
N LYS A 8 40.93 10.47 -12.44
CA LYS A 8 41.02 11.87 -11.97
C LYS A 8 39.84 12.18 -11.06
N ASN A 9 40.09 12.93 -9.98
CA ASN A 9 39.03 13.42 -9.09
C ASN A 9 38.01 14.26 -9.89
N LEU A 10 36.72 14.01 -9.65
CA LEU A 10 35.64 14.82 -10.22
C LEU A 10 35.60 16.16 -9.48
N ASP A 11 35.69 17.27 -10.22
CA ASP A 11 35.58 18.60 -9.62
C ASP A 11 34.10 18.97 -9.42
N PHE A 12 33.64 18.81 -8.19
CA PHE A 12 32.27 19.12 -7.78
C PHE A 12 31.94 20.61 -7.92
N GLY A 13 32.92 21.52 -7.84
CA GLY A 13 32.68 22.96 -8.02
C GLY A 13 32.29 23.32 -9.45
N ALA A 14 32.91 22.66 -10.44
CA ALA A 14 32.53 22.81 -11.85
C ALA A 14 31.11 22.28 -12.14
N MET A 15 30.69 21.23 -11.44
CA MET A 15 29.34 20.66 -11.55
C MET A 15 28.28 21.57 -10.89
N GLU A 16 28.56 22.11 -9.70
CA GLU A 16 27.65 23.04 -9.01
C GLU A 16 27.43 24.33 -9.81
N LYS A 17 28.49 24.89 -10.41
CA LYS A 17 28.38 26.05 -11.29
C LYS A 17 27.45 25.77 -12.48
N LYS A 18 27.61 24.60 -13.12
CA LYS A 18 26.80 24.20 -14.29
C LYS A 18 25.32 23.96 -13.93
N LEU A 19 25.03 23.43 -12.74
CA LEU A 19 23.66 23.30 -12.24
C LEU A 19 23.00 24.66 -11.96
N ARG A 20 23.79 25.63 -11.47
CA ARG A 20 23.33 27.00 -11.24
C ARG A 20 23.09 27.78 -12.54
N GLU A 21 23.95 27.61 -13.54
CA GLU A 21 23.77 28.17 -14.90
C GLU A 21 22.53 27.58 -15.60
N MET A 22 22.15 26.33 -15.29
CA MET A 22 20.93 25.66 -15.78
C MET A 22 19.65 26.02 -14.99
N GLY A 23 19.70 27.02 -14.08
CA GLY A 23 18.53 27.48 -13.32
C GLY A 23 18.07 26.57 -12.18
N VAL A 24 18.86 25.53 -11.82
CA VAL A 24 18.49 24.57 -10.77
C VAL A 24 18.88 25.09 -9.38
N SER A 25 18.24 26.15 -8.92
CA SER A 25 18.43 26.71 -7.56
C SER A 25 17.53 26.05 -6.52
N GLY A 26 17.68 24.73 -6.35
CA GLY A 26 16.92 23.91 -5.39
C GLY A 26 17.59 23.77 -4.01
N ASN A 27 17.51 24.80 -3.19
CA ASN A 27 17.66 24.79 -1.71
C ASN A 27 18.70 23.81 -1.09
N LEU A 28 20.00 24.05 -1.31
CA LEU A 28 21.10 23.22 -0.78
C LEU A 28 21.64 23.65 0.62
N GLU A 29 20.94 24.52 1.33
CA GLU A 29 21.38 25.07 2.62
C GLU A 29 21.43 24.01 3.75
N HIS A 30 20.52 23.03 3.71
CA HIS A 30 20.39 21.98 4.74
C HIS A 30 21.60 21.03 4.85
N LEU A 31 22.49 21.01 3.86
CA LEU A 31 23.65 20.12 3.83
C LEU A 31 24.91 20.72 4.49
N LYS A 32 24.94 22.02 4.81
CA LYS A 32 26.11 22.67 5.44
C LYS A 32 26.16 22.55 6.95
N SER A 33 25.03 22.30 7.63
CA SER A 33 24.95 22.32 9.10
C SER A 33 25.44 21.04 9.80
N ALA A 34 25.84 20.01 9.06
CA ALA A 34 26.15 18.68 9.60
C ALA A 34 27.63 18.46 9.99
N LYS A 35 28.43 19.51 10.23
CA LYS A 35 29.88 19.35 10.43
C LYS A 35 30.55 20.33 11.41
N SER A 36 30.08 20.32 12.65
CA SER A 36 30.82 20.89 13.79
C SER A 36 30.39 20.29 15.14
N GLU A 37 31.26 19.42 15.67
CA GLU A 37 31.61 19.27 17.11
C GLU A 37 30.70 18.37 18.02
N PRO A 38 31.13 17.95 19.25
CA PRO A 38 31.77 16.63 19.36
C PRO A 38 31.30 15.73 20.53
N SER A 39 31.77 14.47 20.48
CA SER A 39 31.89 13.45 21.54
C SER A 39 31.40 13.73 22.98
N VAL A 40 30.42 12.95 23.46
CA VAL A 40 30.25 12.60 24.88
C VAL A 40 29.99 11.09 25.02
N GLN A 41 30.73 10.43 25.92
CA GLN A 41 30.55 9.02 26.27
C GLN A 41 29.58 8.88 27.45
N VAL A 42 28.56 8.01 27.37
CA VAL A 42 27.84 7.51 28.56
C VAL A 42 27.45 6.03 28.40
N SER A 43 28.06 5.21 29.27
CA SER A 43 27.58 4.01 29.98
C SER A 43 26.47 3.09 29.42
N LYS A 44 26.77 1.78 29.44
CA LYS A 44 25.79 0.68 29.55
C LYS A 44 24.99 0.79 30.87
N PRO A 45 23.81 0.16 30.96
CA PRO A 45 23.75 -1.11 31.69
C PRO A 45 23.17 -2.27 30.88
N SER A 46 23.45 -3.48 31.36
CA SER A 46 22.93 -4.76 30.88
C SER A 46 21.59 -5.11 31.52
N GLU A 47 20.64 -5.63 30.76
CA GLU A 47 19.61 -6.51 31.32
C GLU A 47 19.24 -7.63 30.35
N SER A 48 19.20 -8.85 30.87
CA SER A 48 19.07 -10.10 30.10
C SER A 48 17.69 -10.70 30.26
N VAL A 49 16.90 -10.75 29.18
CA VAL A 49 15.61 -11.45 29.17
C VAL A 49 15.70 -12.68 28.26
N ALA A 50 15.56 -13.86 28.87
CA ALA A 50 15.63 -15.14 28.20
C ALA A 50 14.42 -15.38 27.26
N LYS A 51 14.66 -16.07 26.15
CA LYS A 51 13.61 -16.71 25.35
C LYS A 51 13.82 -18.23 25.40
N PRO A 52 12.85 -19.02 25.91
CA PRO A 52 12.94 -20.47 25.85
C PRO A 52 12.73 -20.93 24.41
N LYS A 53 13.64 -21.80 23.94
CA LYS A 53 13.52 -22.50 22.66
C LYS A 53 12.81 -23.82 22.96
N MET A 54 11.63 -24.05 22.37
CA MET A 54 10.99 -25.36 22.43
C MET A 54 11.47 -26.20 21.25
N ASP A 55 12.18 -27.27 21.56
CA ASP A 55 12.48 -28.34 20.60
C ASP A 55 11.27 -29.27 20.43
N ALA A 56 11.09 -29.78 19.21
CA ALA A 56 10.22 -30.92 18.91
C ALA A 56 11.09 -32.00 18.21
N PRO A 57 10.95 -33.29 18.57
CA PRO A 57 11.99 -34.27 18.32
C PRO A 57 11.94 -34.88 16.92
N SER A 58 13.11 -35.06 16.30
CA SER A 58 13.28 -35.89 15.10
C SER A 58 13.86 -37.25 15.50
N THR A 59 13.13 -38.33 15.24
CA THR A 59 13.47 -39.70 15.65
C THR A 59 14.65 -40.27 14.86
N GLN A 60 15.63 -40.88 15.56
CA GLN A 60 16.68 -41.71 14.96
C GLN A 60 16.52 -43.19 15.30
N VAL A 61 16.48 -44.04 14.27
CA VAL A 61 17.11 -45.39 14.18
C VAL A 61 17.20 -45.71 12.66
N ARG A 62 18.17 -46.43 12.08
CA ARG A 62 19.19 -47.39 12.57
C ARG A 62 20.29 -47.58 11.51
N ALA A 63 21.46 -48.11 11.90
CA ALA A 63 22.48 -48.72 11.04
C ALA A 63 23.05 -49.97 11.76
N THR A 64 23.95 -50.83 11.26
CA THR A 64 24.78 -50.95 10.02
C THR A 64 24.52 -52.37 9.40
N PRO A 65 25.34 -53.04 8.53
CA PRO A 65 26.59 -52.69 7.84
C PRO A 65 26.70 -53.06 6.32
N SER A 66 27.93 -52.88 5.81
CA SER A 66 28.42 -52.78 4.42
C SER A 66 28.59 -54.07 3.59
N VAL A 67 29.19 -53.87 2.39
CA VAL A 67 29.76 -54.77 1.34
C VAL A 67 28.83 -54.78 0.11
N GLU A 68 29.21 -54.42 -1.13
CA GLU A 68 30.50 -54.52 -1.86
C GLU A 68 30.61 -53.47 -3.02
N SER A 69 31.82 -53.24 -3.55
CA SER A 69 32.14 -52.53 -4.82
C SER A 69 33.04 -53.46 -5.66
N PRO A 70 33.18 -53.39 -7.01
CA PRO A 70 33.19 -52.22 -7.91
C PRO A 70 32.51 -52.55 -9.30
N PRO A 71 32.83 -51.96 -10.49
CA PRO A 71 33.66 -50.79 -10.82
C PRO A 71 33.00 -49.71 -11.72
N VAL A 72 33.80 -48.65 -11.92
CA VAL A 72 33.56 -47.46 -12.75
C VAL A 72 33.16 -47.78 -14.20
N VAL A 73 32.09 -47.15 -14.67
CA VAL A 73 31.94 -46.76 -16.09
C VAL A 73 31.47 -45.30 -16.11
N ASN A 74 32.21 -44.45 -16.81
CA ASN A 74 31.76 -43.08 -17.09
C ASN A 74 30.60 -43.17 -18.08
N ASP A 75 29.40 -42.74 -17.66
CA ASP A 75 28.37 -42.40 -18.62
C ASP A 75 27.82 -41.00 -18.40
N THR A 76 27.72 -40.28 -19.50
CA THR A 76 27.60 -38.83 -19.52
C THR A 76 26.16 -38.47 -19.23
N ARG A 77 25.85 -37.94 -18.04
CA ARG A 77 24.56 -37.26 -17.83
C ARG A 77 24.47 -36.15 -18.88
N PRO A 78 23.47 -36.15 -19.79
CA PRO A 78 23.23 -34.98 -20.61
C PRO A 78 22.90 -33.85 -19.63
N MET A 79 23.75 -32.82 -19.60
CA MET A 79 23.35 -31.57 -18.98
C MET A 79 22.06 -31.16 -19.66
N LEU A 80 21.05 -30.83 -18.86
CA LEU A 80 19.89 -30.12 -19.34
C LEU A 80 20.43 -28.82 -19.95
N GLN A 81 20.51 -28.76 -21.27
CA GLN A 81 20.66 -27.50 -21.97
C GLN A 81 19.36 -26.76 -21.64
N THR A 82 19.42 -25.84 -20.68
CA THR A 82 18.53 -24.69 -20.71
C THR A 82 18.86 -23.98 -22.00
N ASP A 83 18.10 -24.30 -23.04
CA ASP A 83 18.01 -23.51 -24.26
C ASP A 83 17.93 -22.05 -23.82
N GLY A 84 18.91 -21.26 -24.25
CA GLY A 84 18.95 -19.86 -23.88
C GLY A 84 17.69 -19.20 -24.42
N GLU A 85 16.80 -18.74 -23.53
CA GLU A 85 15.69 -17.91 -23.94
C GLU A 85 16.26 -16.77 -24.82
N PRO A 86 15.66 -16.49 -25.99
CA PRO A 86 16.17 -15.45 -26.87
C PRO A 86 16.22 -14.15 -26.06
N GLU A 87 17.42 -13.59 -25.91
CA GLU A 87 17.67 -12.45 -25.02
C GLU A 87 16.92 -11.23 -25.54
N ARG A 88 15.66 -11.08 -25.09
CA ARG A 88 14.70 -10.09 -25.60
C ARG A 88 15.28 -8.70 -25.38
N GLN A 89 15.67 -8.07 -26.48
CA GLN A 89 16.34 -6.77 -26.42
C GLN A 89 15.37 -5.73 -25.82
N PRO A 90 15.80 -4.96 -24.81
CA PRO A 90 14.95 -3.94 -24.20
C PRO A 90 14.65 -2.82 -25.19
N SER A 91 13.36 -2.47 -25.31
CA SER A 91 12.91 -1.31 -26.08
C SER A 91 13.46 0.01 -25.50
N ASP A 92 13.53 1.07 -26.30
CA ASP A 92 13.91 2.40 -25.82
C ASP A 92 13.00 2.89 -24.68
N TRP A 93 11.71 2.57 -24.76
CA TRP A 93 10.74 2.79 -23.68
C TRP A 93 11.11 2.05 -22.39
N CYS A 94 11.45 0.76 -22.49
CA CYS A 94 11.92 -0.03 -21.36
C CYS A 94 13.21 0.53 -20.75
N ASN A 95 14.17 0.95 -21.58
CA ASN A 95 15.41 1.58 -21.14
C ASN A 95 15.15 2.94 -20.45
N TYR A 96 14.18 3.72 -20.94
CA TYR A 96 13.76 4.98 -20.33
C TYR A 96 13.10 4.79 -18.96
N ILE A 97 12.17 3.84 -18.83
CA ILE A 97 11.56 3.49 -17.52
C ILE A 97 12.65 3.00 -16.56
N PHE A 98 13.50 2.07 -16.99
CA PHE A 98 14.57 1.51 -16.16
C PHE A 98 15.55 2.59 -15.70
N GLY A 99 15.97 3.48 -16.61
CA GLY A 99 16.84 4.61 -16.31
C GLY A 99 16.23 5.60 -15.32
N THR A 100 14.91 5.82 -15.40
CA THR A 100 14.18 6.74 -14.51
C THR A 100 14.00 6.13 -13.11
N LEU A 101 13.66 4.85 -12.99
CA LEU A 101 13.59 4.19 -11.68
C LEU A 101 14.98 3.99 -11.06
N LEU A 102 16.00 3.76 -11.89
CA LEU A 102 17.41 3.75 -11.48
C LEU A 102 17.88 5.12 -10.98
N SER A 103 17.44 6.24 -11.57
CA SER A 103 17.84 7.57 -11.07
C SER A 103 17.17 7.94 -9.74
N ILE A 104 16.02 7.31 -9.42
CA ILE A 104 15.29 7.52 -8.17
C ILE A 104 15.89 6.73 -6.99
N TYR A 105 16.31 5.48 -7.24
CA TYR A 105 16.83 4.57 -6.19
C TYR A 105 18.35 4.33 -6.25
N GLU A 106 19.02 4.81 -7.29
CA GLU A 106 20.47 4.77 -7.49
C GLU A 106 21.10 3.39 -7.18
N SER A 107 21.91 3.33 -6.12
CA SER A 107 22.65 2.13 -5.72
C SER A 107 21.79 1.02 -5.12
N THR A 108 20.58 1.31 -4.62
CA THR A 108 19.66 0.25 -4.14
C THR A 108 18.93 -0.41 -5.30
N TRP A 109 18.62 0.32 -6.37
CA TRP A 109 18.12 -0.26 -7.63
C TRP A 109 19.07 -1.33 -8.17
N ILE A 110 20.36 -1.00 -8.29
CA ILE A 110 21.37 -1.92 -8.85
C ILE A 110 21.50 -3.21 -8.00
N LYS A 111 21.29 -3.13 -6.68
CA LYS A 111 21.32 -4.29 -5.79
C LYS A 111 20.09 -5.19 -5.93
N SER A 112 18.92 -4.62 -6.24
CA SER A 112 17.65 -5.36 -6.37
C SER A 112 17.38 -5.88 -7.78
N TYR A 113 17.75 -5.11 -8.81
CA TYR A 113 17.38 -5.33 -10.22
C TYR A 113 18.57 -5.37 -11.19
N GLY A 114 19.80 -5.15 -10.70
CA GLY A 114 20.99 -5.14 -11.56
C GLY A 114 21.15 -3.85 -12.38
N ARG A 115 22.01 -3.92 -13.40
CA ARG A 115 22.41 -2.76 -14.23
C ARG A 115 21.68 -2.65 -15.57
N ARG A 116 20.88 -3.65 -15.94
CA ARG A 116 20.14 -3.71 -17.21
C ARG A 116 18.74 -4.26 -16.93
N PRO A 117 17.70 -3.81 -17.65
CA PRO A 117 16.38 -4.41 -17.58
C PRO A 117 16.43 -5.86 -18.10
N THR A 118 15.81 -6.78 -17.37
CA THR A 118 15.80 -8.22 -17.68
C THR A 118 14.48 -8.87 -17.28
N GLY A 119 14.13 -9.97 -17.97
CA GLY A 119 12.97 -10.82 -17.65
C GLY A 119 11.68 -10.03 -17.45
N ARG A 120 11.02 -10.24 -16.30
CA ARG A 120 9.72 -9.61 -15.95
C ARG A 120 9.72 -8.08 -15.95
N PHE A 121 10.87 -7.40 -15.93
CA PHE A 121 10.90 -5.95 -16.10
C PHE A 121 10.49 -5.54 -17.51
N LEU A 122 10.81 -6.34 -18.53
CA LEU A 122 10.44 -6.09 -19.92
C LEU A 122 8.93 -6.11 -20.07
N ASP A 123 8.27 -7.15 -19.55
CA ASP A 123 6.80 -7.29 -19.60
C ASP A 123 6.10 -6.20 -18.76
N PHE A 124 6.69 -5.79 -17.63
CA PHE A 124 6.19 -4.66 -16.85
C PHE A 124 6.23 -3.36 -17.65
N ALA A 125 7.38 -3.04 -18.28
CA ALA A 125 7.57 -1.83 -19.08
C ALA A 125 6.66 -1.79 -20.31
N ASP A 126 6.52 -2.91 -21.03
CA ASP A 126 5.63 -3.02 -22.20
C ASP A 126 4.14 -2.93 -21.80
N SER A 127 3.80 -3.24 -20.53
CA SER A 127 2.44 -3.06 -19.99
C SER A 127 2.12 -1.62 -19.55
N LEU A 128 3.08 -0.70 -19.62
CA LEU A 128 3.02 0.61 -18.96
C LEU A 128 2.82 1.75 -19.96
N THR A 129 1.75 2.51 -19.78
CA THR A 129 1.54 3.81 -20.44
C THR A 129 2.32 4.94 -19.76
N GLU A 130 2.49 6.08 -20.43
CA GLU A 130 3.18 7.25 -19.87
C GLU A 130 2.49 7.81 -18.60
N ALA A 131 1.15 7.86 -18.60
CA ALA A 131 0.39 8.29 -17.42
C ALA A 131 0.56 7.33 -16.23
N GLU A 132 0.59 6.02 -16.50
CA GLU A 132 0.88 5.00 -15.49
C GLU A 132 2.32 5.09 -14.96
N LEU A 133 3.29 5.34 -15.84
CA LEU A 133 4.69 5.57 -15.45
C LEU A 133 4.81 6.76 -14.49
N MET A 134 4.19 7.89 -14.82
CA MET A 134 4.23 9.08 -13.97
C MET A 134 3.62 8.82 -12.58
N ARG A 135 2.55 8.01 -12.50
CA ARG A 135 1.98 7.55 -11.22
C ARG A 135 2.94 6.62 -10.47
N VAL A 136 3.58 5.65 -11.12
CA VAL A 136 4.58 4.77 -10.49
C VAL A 136 5.77 5.59 -9.96
N ILE A 137 6.28 6.55 -10.72
CA ILE A 137 7.34 7.49 -10.30
C ILE A 137 6.91 8.26 -9.05
N GLN A 138 5.67 8.76 -9.01
CA GLN A 138 5.15 9.50 -7.87
C GLN A 138 5.07 8.62 -6.61
N HIS A 139 4.55 7.40 -6.70
CA HIS A 139 4.58 6.42 -5.59
C HIS A 139 6.00 6.12 -5.10
N CYS A 140 6.96 5.95 -6.01
CA CYS A 140 8.36 5.72 -5.65
C CYS A 140 8.98 6.90 -4.87
N ARG A 141 8.62 8.15 -5.24
CA ARG A 141 9.03 9.36 -4.52
C ARG A 141 8.37 9.47 -3.15
N GLU A 142 7.08 9.17 -3.04
CA GLU A 142 6.34 9.15 -1.77
C GLU A 142 6.95 8.13 -0.79
N ARG A 143 7.31 6.93 -1.26
CA ARG A 143 8.03 5.92 -0.45
C ARG A 143 9.39 6.41 0.04
N LEU A 144 10.18 7.08 -0.82
CA LEU A 144 11.46 7.66 -0.42
C LEU A 144 11.30 8.77 0.63
N GLN A 145 10.27 9.62 0.51
CA GLN A 145 9.94 10.64 1.50
C GLN A 145 9.51 10.03 2.84
N ALA A 146 8.80 8.89 2.81
CA ALA A 146 8.49 8.09 4.01
C ALA A 146 9.71 7.36 4.62
N GLY A 147 10.89 7.45 3.98
CA GLY A 147 12.15 6.85 4.46
C GLY A 147 12.45 5.46 3.90
N GLU A 148 11.62 4.92 3.01
CA GLU A 148 11.85 3.62 2.37
C GLU A 148 12.87 3.74 1.22
N ARG A 149 14.13 3.41 1.53
CA ARG A 149 15.28 3.55 0.60
C ARG A 149 15.42 2.41 -0.42
N TRP A 150 14.65 1.33 -0.27
CA TRP A 150 14.69 0.18 -1.17
C TRP A 150 13.58 0.29 -2.22
N PRO A 151 13.85 -0.09 -3.48
CA PRO A 151 12.84 -0.06 -4.52
C PRO A 151 11.72 -1.08 -4.25
N PRO A 152 10.48 -0.82 -4.72
CA PRO A 152 9.38 -1.77 -4.66
C PRO A 152 9.73 -3.09 -5.34
N ILE A 153 9.16 -4.20 -4.90
CA ILE A 153 9.26 -5.51 -5.58
C ILE A 153 8.49 -5.45 -6.92
N MET A 154 8.85 -6.23 -7.94
CA MET A 154 8.22 -6.18 -9.27
C MET A 154 6.69 -6.33 -9.23
N GLY A 155 6.18 -7.21 -8.36
CA GLY A 155 4.74 -7.36 -8.12
C GLY A 155 4.09 -6.14 -7.47
N GLU A 156 4.83 -5.37 -6.67
CA GLU A 156 4.38 -4.08 -6.14
C GLU A 156 4.38 -3.01 -7.24
N LEU A 157 5.46 -2.90 -8.04
CA LEU A 157 5.53 -1.97 -9.18
C LEU A 157 4.32 -2.14 -10.13
N ALA A 158 3.98 -3.39 -10.47
CA ALA A 158 2.83 -3.73 -11.29
C ALA A 158 1.48 -3.29 -10.68
N LEU A 159 1.38 -3.21 -9.35
CA LEU A 159 0.19 -2.73 -8.63
C LEU A 159 0.18 -1.21 -8.42
N LEU A 160 1.33 -0.52 -8.43
CA LEU A 160 1.38 0.93 -8.20
C LEU A 160 0.72 1.74 -9.34
N LYS A 161 0.69 1.20 -10.57
CA LYS A 161 0.09 1.89 -11.73
C LYS A 161 -1.43 2.12 -11.63
N SER A 162 -2.14 1.28 -10.87
CA SER A 162 -3.59 1.39 -10.64
C SER A 162 -3.96 1.96 -9.26
N GLN A 163 -2.99 2.15 -8.36
CA GLN A 163 -3.25 2.68 -7.02
C GLN A 163 -3.24 4.21 -6.96
N LEU A 164 -4.14 4.78 -6.17
CA LEU A 164 -4.15 6.22 -5.90
C LEU A 164 -2.87 6.64 -5.17
N THR A 165 -2.22 7.69 -5.66
CA THR A 165 -1.12 8.37 -4.96
C THR A 165 -1.58 8.94 -3.62
N GLU A 166 -0.65 9.36 -2.77
CA GLU A 166 -0.99 10.03 -1.52
C GLU A 166 -1.83 11.30 -1.76
N SER A 167 -1.44 12.14 -2.72
CA SER A 167 -2.19 13.33 -3.13
C SER A 167 -3.62 12.99 -3.61
N GLU A 168 -3.77 12.05 -4.55
CA GLU A 168 -5.09 11.59 -5.05
C GLU A 168 -5.96 11.06 -3.90
N SER A 169 -5.36 10.34 -2.93
CA SER A 169 -6.08 9.77 -1.79
C SER A 169 -6.55 10.83 -0.78
N LEU A 170 -5.77 11.90 -0.57
CA LEU A 170 -6.15 13.03 0.28
C LEU A 170 -7.27 13.85 -0.33
N GLU A 171 -7.20 14.12 -1.64
CA GLU A 171 -8.28 14.82 -2.34
C GLU A 171 -9.58 14.01 -2.38
N ALA A 172 -9.49 12.70 -2.64
CA ALA A 172 -10.65 11.81 -2.64
C ALA A 172 -11.27 11.68 -1.24
N LEU A 173 -10.45 11.61 -0.19
CA LEU A 173 -10.92 11.66 1.19
C LEU A 173 -11.64 12.99 1.49
N ASN A 174 -11.06 14.13 1.09
CA ASN A 174 -11.69 15.44 1.26
C ASN A 174 -13.06 15.49 0.58
N ARG A 175 -13.17 15.06 -0.70
CA ARG A 175 -14.46 14.97 -1.42
C ARG A 175 -15.49 14.09 -0.70
N VAL A 176 -15.07 12.96 -0.14
CA VAL A 176 -15.96 12.06 0.62
C VAL A 176 -16.41 12.69 1.96
N VAL A 177 -15.54 13.44 2.63
CA VAL A 177 -15.86 14.16 3.88
C VAL A 177 -16.78 15.36 3.61
N THR A 178 -16.53 16.15 2.56
CA THR A 178 -17.35 17.30 2.12
C THR A 178 -18.64 16.90 1.41
N LYS A 179 -18.89 15.61 1.21
CA LYS A 179 -20.06 15.04 0.51
C LYS A 179 -20.18 15.46 -0.97
N THR A 180 -19.05 15.64 -1.65
CA THR A 180 -18.95 15.97 -3.08
C THR A 180 -18.22 14.87 -3.86
N PRO A 181 -18.70 13.60 -3.82
CA PRO A 181 -18.03 12.48 -4.48
C PRO A 181 -18.04 12.63 -6.01
N LYS A 182 -16.88 12.43 -6.63
CA LYS A 182 -16.69 12.44 -8.09
C LYS A 182 -16.97 11.06 -8.71
N ASN A 183 -16.55 10.00 -8.01
CA ASN A 183 -16.59 8.63 -8.51
C ASN A 183 -17.64 7.78 -7.77
N GLN A 184 -18.14 6.71 -8.39
CA GLN A 184 -19.04 5.76 -7.73
C GLN A 184 -18.39 5.08 -6.51
N ILE A 185 -17.07 4.87 -6.54
CA ILE A 185 -16.26 4.42 -5.41
C ILE A 185 -16.38 5.40 -4.23
N GLU A 186 -16.14 6.69 -4.48
CA GLU A 186 -16.24 7.75 -3.47
C GLU A 186 -17.67 7.83 -2.90
N LYS A 187 -18.68 7.69 -3.76
CA LYS A 187 -20.11 7.65 -3.36
C LYS A 187 -20.41 6.43 -2.46
N TRP A 188 -19.90 5.24 -2.81
CA TRP A 188 -20.05 4.03 -1.99
C TRP A 188 -19.38 4.18 -0.62
N ILE A 189 -18.15 4.71 -0.58
CA ILE A 189 -17.42 4.97 0.67
C ILE A 189 -18.19 5.99 1.52
N MET A 190 -18.68 7.08 0.91
CA MET A 190 -19.48 8.10 1.61
C MET A 190 -20.74 7.51 2.25
N GLN A 191 -21.46 6.62 1.55
CA GLN A 191 -22.69 6.00 2.02
C GLN A 191 -22.43 4.94 3.11
N ASN A 192 -21.51 4.00 2.87
CA ASN A 192 -21.33 2.82 3.73
C ASN A 192 -20.30 3.02 4.84
N LYS A 193 -19.26 3.84 4.59
CA LYS A 193 -18.08 4.01 5.44
C LYS A 193 -17.85 5.45 5.94
N GLY A 194 -18.64 6.42 5.47
CA GLY A 194 -18.50 7.83 5.81
C GLY A 194 -18.66 8.14 7.31
N TYR A 195 -19.40 7.31 8.05
CA TYR A 195 -19.51 7.43 9.51
C TYR A 195 -18.26 6.95 10.24
N GLU A 196 -17.65 5.84 9.80
CA GLU A 196 -16.37 5.35 10.33
C GLU A 196 -15.28 6.40 10.11
N LEU A 197 -15.19 6.96 8.89
CA LEU A 197 -14.19 7.97 8.54
C LEU A 197 -14.25 9.24 9.40
N ARG A 198 -15.45 9.77 9.70
CA ARG A 198 -15.60 10.99 10.53
C ARG A 198 -15.20 10.82 12.00
N ARG A 199 -15.07 9.57 12.48
CA ARG A 199 -14.72 9.26 13.88
C ARG A 199 -13.25 8.94 14.10
N LEU A 200 -12.48 8.75 13.02
CA LEU A 200 -11.08 8.38 13.11
C LEU A 200 -10.19 9.62 13.34
N PRO A 201 -9.07 9.47 14.08
CA PRO A 201 -8.08 10.54 14.19
C PRO A 201 -7.40 10.77 12.83
N GLN A 202 -6.98 12.01 12.59
CA GLN A 202 -6.37 12.45 11.32
C GLN A 202 -5.10 11.66 10.94
N SER A 203 -4.39 11.09 11.91
CA SER A 203 -3.23 10.22 11.69
C SER A 203 -3.58 8.86 11.06
N MET A 204 -4.83 8.38 11.22
CA MET A 204 -5.27 7.06 10.77
C MET A 204 -6.29 7.12 9.62
N ILE A 205 -6.98 8.25 9.45
CA ILE A 205 -8.06 8.40 8.46
C ILE A 205 -7.59 8.11 7.03
N VAL A 206 -6.38 8.58 6.63
CA VAL A 206 -5.85 8.40 5.26
C VAL A 206 -5.55 6.93 4.98
N ARG A 207 -4.91 6.23 5.93
CA ARG A 207 -4.66 4.79 5.83
C ARG A 207 -5.97 4.01 5.71
N ARG A 208 -6.94 4.29 6.57
CA ARG A 208 -8.22 3.59 6.58
C ARG A 208 -9.06 3.91 5.34
N PHE A 209 -8.95 5.12 4.81
CA PHE A 209 -9.54 5.49 3.52
C PHE A 209 -8.93 4.70 2.35
N LYS A 210 -7.59 4.57 2.29
CA LYS A 210 -6.92 3.72 1.28
C LYS A 210 -7.38 2.26 1.36
N GLU A 211 -7.62 1.73 2.57
CA GLU A 211 -8.20 0.39 2.78
C GLU A 211 -9.63 0.29 2.22
N PHE A 212 -10.54 1.21 2.56
CA PHE A 212 -11.91 1.23 2.00
C PHE A 212 -11.95 1.48 0.49
N TYR A 213 -11.00 2.23 -0.07
CA TYR A 213 -10.91 2.44 -1.51
C TYR A 213 -10.54 1.15 -2.23
N ARG A 214 -9.62 0.35 -1.69
CA ARG A 214 -9.28 -0.99 -2.22
C ARG A 214 -10.45 -1.97 -2.10
N GLU A 215 -11.19 -1.94 -0.99
CA GLU A 215 -12.42 -2.72 -0.80
C GLU A 215 -13.47 -2.37 -1.89
N ALA A 216 -13.74 -1.08 -2.08
CA ALA A 216 -14.69 -0.58 -3.06
C ALA A 216 -14.27 -0.85 -4.52
N MET A 217 -12.98 -0.72 -4.85
CA MET A 217 -12.43 -1.16 -6.15
C MET A 217 -12.71 -2.64 -6.39
N SER A 218 -12.43 -3.52 -5.41
CA SER A 218 -12.69 -4.95 -5.55
C SER A 218 -14.19 -5.28 -5.67
N LEU A 219 -15.07 -4.50 -5.02
CA LEU A 219 -16.52 -4.61 -5.21
C LEU A 219 -16.97 -4.16 -6.60
N GLN A 220 -16.31 -3.15 -7.18
CA GLN A 220 -16.57 -2.68 -8.54
C GLN A 220 -16.14 -3.71 -9.59
N GLU A 221 -14.93 -4.27 -9.47
CA GLU A 221 -14.43 -5.36 -10.32
C GLU A 221 -15.35 -6.59 -10.29
N LYS A 222 -15.94 -6.89 -9.12
CA LYS A 222 -16.90 -7.99 -8.94
C LYS A 222 -18.33 -7.66 -9.38
N GLY A 223 -18.60 -6.44 -9.85
CA GLY A 223 -19.95 -5.99 -10.23
C GLY A 223 -20.93 -5.84 -9.06
N LYS A 224 -20.45 -5.77 -7.81
CA LYS A 224 -21.26 -5.73 -6.57
C LYS A 224 -21.33 -4.34 -5.93
N LEU A 225 -20.82 -3.30 -6.60
CA LEU A 225 -20.79 -1.94 -6.08
C LEU A 225 -22.17 -1.25 -6.17
N VAL A 226 -23.04 -1.50 -5.20
CA VAL A 226 -24.35 -0.83 -5.10
C VAL A 226 -24.19 0.55 -4.46
N THR A 227 -24.47 1.61 -5.23
CA THR A 227 -24.45 3.03 -4.77
C THR A 227 -25.83 3.68 -4.72
N GLU A 228 -26.89 2.91 -4.95
CA GLU A 228 -28.24 3.36 -4.69
C GLU A 228 -28.41 3.48 -3.17
N ALA A 229 -28.75 4.68 -2.71
CA ALA A 229 -29.09 4.86 -1.31
C ALA A 229 -30.29 3.96 -0.99
N PRO A 230 -30.36 3.30 0.19
CA PRO A 230 -31.55 2.58 0.58
C PRO A 230 -32.74 3.53 0.44
N LYS A 231 -33.72 3.12 -0.38
CA LYS A 231 -34.96 3.84 -0.63
C LYS A 231 -35.50 4.27 0.74
N ALA A 232 -35.80 5.57 0.88
CA ALA A 232 -35.91 6.25 2.18
C ALA A 232 -36.69 5.43 3.21
N LEU A 233 -36.30 5.57 4.49
CA LEU A 233 -37.02 5.00 5.65
C LEU A 233 -38.52 4.96 5.35
N PRO A 234 -39.18 3.79 5.43
CA PRO A 234 -40.53 3.63 4.91
C PRO A 234 -41.41 4.75 5.48
N SER A 235 -42.05 5.51 4.58
CA SER A 235 -42.79 6.73 4.93
C SER A 235 -43.90 6.49 5.97
N GLN A 236 -44.26 5.23 6.18
CA GLN A 236 -45.09 4.78 7.27
C GLN A 236 -44.19 4.01 8.24
N SER A 237 -44.07 4.53 9.47
CA SER A 237 -43.55 3.75 10.59
C SER A 237 -44.34 2.45 10.67
N VAL A 238 -43.66 1.32 10.86
CA VAL A 238 -44.34 0.05 11.14
C VAL A 238 -45.07 0.23 12.47
N LYS A 239 -46.41 0.29 12.41
CA LYS A 239 -47.25 0.50 13.59
C LYS A 239 -47.03 -0.65 14.56
N ASN A 240 -46.72 -0.33 15.82
CA ASN A 240 -46.57 -1.31 16.87
C ASN A 240 -47.96 -1.88 17.25
N LEU A 241 -48.00 -3.03 17.91
CA LEU A 241 -49.23 -3.61 18.49
C LEU A 241 -49.96 -2.63 19.42
N VAL A 242 -49.21 -1.71 20.07
CA VAL A 242 -49.77 -0.64 20.90
C VAL A 242 -50.44 0.44 20.04
N ASP A 243 -49.83 0.83 18.92
CA ASP A 243 -50.38 1.83 18.00
C ASP A 243 -51.65 1.30 17.31
N LEU A 244 -51.65 0.03 16.89
CA LEU A 244 -52.83 -0.64 16.32
C LEU A 244 -54.00 -0.66 17.31
N LYS A 245 -53.78 -1.13 18.54
CA LYS A 245 -54.82 -1.14 19.58
C LYS A 245 -55.31 0.24 19.96
N ARG A 246 -54.42 1.25 19.92
CA ARG A 246 -54.79 2.65 20.13
C ARG A 246 -55.67 3.15 19.00
N GLU A 247 -55.34 2.88 17.75
CA GLU A 247 -56.17 3.25 16.59
C GLU A 247 -57.52 2.51 16.57
N GLU A 248 -57.55 1.23 16.94
CA GLU A 248 -58.79 0.45 17.12
C GLU A 248 -59.69 1.08 18.20
N TYR A 249 -59.12 1.48 19.35
CA TYR A 249 -59.84 2.18 20.40
C TYR A 249 -60.32 3.57 19.95
N GLU A 250 -59.46 4.36 19.29
CA GLU A 250 -59.79 5.69 18.77
C GLU A 250 -60.87 5.63 17.66
N GLN A 251 -60.96 4.53 16.90
CA GLN A 251 -62.05 4.30 15.94
C GLN A 251 -63.37 3.93 16.61
N GLN A 252 -63.36 3.10 17.66
CA GLN A 252 -64.58 2.63 18.33
C GLN A 252 -65.15 3.64 19.34
N HIS A 253 -64.29 4.47 19.94
CA HIS A 253 -64.65 5.35 21.06
C HIS A 253 -64.23 6.81 20.84
N GLY A 254 -63.71 7.16 19.66
CA GLY A 254 -63.23 8.50 19.35
C GLY A 254 -62.04 8.90 20.22
N LYS A 255 -61.88 10.20 20.48
CA LYS A 255 -60.81 10.73 21.35
C LYS A 255 -61.11 10.60 22.85
N ALA A 256 -62.02 9.72 23.24
CA ALA A 256 -62.27 9.43 24.65
C ALA A 256 -61.07 8.73 25.27
N LEU A 257 -60.80 8.98 26.56
CA LEU A 257 -59.85 8.19 27.33
C LEU A 257 -60.45 6.80 27.63
N ASP A 258 -59.58 5.81 27.82
CA ASP A 258 -59.99 4.51 28.37
C ASP A 258 -60.65 4.74 29.74
N PRO A 259 -61.86 4.20 30.03
CA PRO A 259 -62.52 4.38 31.32
C PRO A 259 -61.67 3.91 32.52
N ARG A 260 -60.72 3.00 32.31
CA ARG A 260 -59.72 2.61 33.31
C ARG A 260 -58.70 3.72 33.58
N ILE A 261 -58.28 4.46 32.54
CA ILE A 261 -57.38 5.62 32.69
C ILE A 261 -58.14 6.79 33.33
N GLN A 262 -59.38 7.02 32.89
CA GLN A 262 -60.30 8.00 33.51
C GLN A 262 -60.41 7.75 35.02
N ALA A 263 -60.74 6.52 35.44
CA ALA A 263 -60.85 6.14 36.85
C ALA A 263 -59.52 6.19 37.64
N ILE A 264 -58.36 6.24 36.98
CA ILE A 264 -57.06 6.47 37.63
C ILE A 264 -56.80 7.97 37.83
N LEU A 265 -57.22 8.81 36.89
CA LEU A 265 -57.17 10.27 37.01
C LEU A 265 -58.15 10.76 38.08
N ASP A 266 -59.38 10.25 38.08
CA ASP A 266 -60.44 10.60 39.04
C ASP A 266 -60.12 10.13 40.47
N ARG A 267 -59.20 9.16 40.64
CA ARG A 267 -58.65 8.73 41.96
C ARG A 267 -57.41 9.51 42.41
N LYS A 268 -56.90 10.41 41.57
CA LYS A 268 -55.73 11.27 41.83
C LYS A 268 -56.10 12.74 42.05
N ALA A 269 -57.36 13.10 41.77
CA ALA A 269 -58.00 14.33 42.21
C ALA A 269 -58.56 14.17 43.63
#